data_AF-A0A7W5ESA2-F1
#
_entry.id   AF-A0A7W5ESA2-F1
#
_cell.length_a   1.000
_cell.length_b   1.000
_cell.length_c   1.000
_cell.angle_alpha   90.00
_cell.angle_beta   90.00
_cell.angle_gamma   90.00
#
_symmetry.space_group_name_H-M   'P 1'
#
loop_
_entity.id
_entity.type
_entity.pdbx_description
1 polymer ?
#
loop_
_entity_poly.entity_id
_entity_poly.type
_entity_poly.pdbx_seq_one_letter_code
_entity_poly.pdbx_strand_id
1 'polypeptide(L)'
;MFKGRFIRKVQNHPVWGSVAEVFFALIFTFGPIALLSIPLTGGDGDLSSEAVGSNFWTFWASGELALPILGLCGAVAALSVTNSRALSGVLIFTAWILALVLASACGYALSKSQGFTQDLYPQVIRFGFLSYAAILILWFILSVKSKMDGSRGNPEERAESLLRKKHEISIEGGRNEGS
;
A
#
# COMPACT_ATOMS: atom_id res chain seq x y z
N MET A 1 24.53 1.19 21.50
CA MET A 1 23.38 0.48 22.11
C MET A 1 22.01 1.18 21.97
N PHE A 2 21.89 2.33 21.27
CA PHE A 2 20.63 3.07 21.11
C PHE A 2 19.79 2.70 19.86
N LYS A 3 20.40 2.15 18.80
CA LYS A 3 19.71 1.82 17.53
C LYS A 3 18.60 0.77 17.68
N GLY A 4 18.77 -0.23 18.55
CA GLY A 4 17.79 -1.31 18.75
C GLY A 4 16.51 -0.87 19.45
N ARG A 5 16.55 0.21 20.25
CA ARG A 5 15.38 0.68 21.04
C ARG A 5 14.42 1.52 20.20
N PHE A 6 14.93 2.27 19.22
CA PHE A 6 14.13 3.08 18.30
C PHE A 6 13.38 2.24 17.28
N ILE A 7 14.06 1.26 16.65
CA ILE A 7 13.47 0.34 15.67
C ILE A 7 12.30 -0.42 16.30
N ARG A 8 12.48 -0.93 17.53
CA ARG A 8 11.42 -1.63 18.28
C ARG A 8 10.24 -0.71 18.63
N LYS A 9 10.50 0.58 18.90
CA LYS A 9 9.46 1.57 19.24
C LYS A 9 8.62 1.96 18.01
N VAL A 10 9.25 2.05 16.83
CA VAL A 10 8.56 2.25 15.55
C VAL A 10 7.77 1.00 15.15
N GLN A 11 8.31 -0.19 15.36
CA GLN A 11 7.62 -1.46 15.08
C GLN A 11 6.39 -1.68 15.96
N ASN A 12 6.46 -1.30 17.25
CA ASN A 12 5.38 -1.54 18.21
C ASN A 12 4.29 -0.47 18.19
N HIS A 13 4.51 0.68 17.55
CA HIS A 13 3.51 1.75 17.49
C HIS A 13 2.81 1.74 16.12
N PRO A 14 1.52 1.37 16.04
CA PRO A 14 0.83 1.11 14.77
C PRO A 14 0.92 2.29 13.81
N VAL A 15 0.74 3.52 14.34
CA VAL A 15 0.87 4.76 13.57
C VAL A 15 2.27 4.94 12.97
N TRP A 16 3.34 4.76 13.75
CA TRP A 16 4.71 4.96 13.25
C TRP A 16 5.12 3.88 12.25
N GLY A 17 4.66 2.65 12.46
CA GLY A 17 4.82 1.57 11.48
C GLY A 17 4.12 1.88 10.16
N SER A 18 2.92 2.46 10.19
CA SER A 18 2.19 2.85 8.97
C SER A 18 2.76 4.11 8.31
N VAL A 19 3.27 5.07 9.08
CA VAL A 19 4.01 6.23 8.54
C VAL A 19 5.25 5.73 7.78
N ALA A 20 6.00 4.79 8.35
CA ALA A 20 7.16 4.20 7.69
C ALA A 20 6.76 3.48 6.39
N GLU A 21 5.67 2.70 6.38
CA GLU A 21 5.17 2.06 5.15
C GLU A 21 4.82 3.06 4.06
N VAL A 22 4.08 4.12 4.38
CA VAL A 22 3.73 5.16 3.41
C VAL A 22 4.97 5.89 2.91
N PHE A 23 5.91 6.20 3.81
CA PHE A 23 7.17 6.83 3.45
C PHE A 23 8.00 5.97 2.50
N PHE A 24 8.15 4.67 2.80
CA PHE A 24 8.83 3.74 1.90
C PHE A 24 8.07 3.55 0.59
N ALA A 25 6.73 3.48 0.61
CA ALA A 25 5.93 3.41 -0.59
C ALA A 25 6.15 4.63 -1.49
N LEU A 26 6.20 5.84 -0.92
CA LEU A 26 6.53 7.08 -1.64
C LEU A 26 7.94 7.02 -2.22
N ILE A 27 8.95 6.58 -1.45
CA ILE A 27 10.33 6.46 -1.94
C ILE A 27 10.45 5.40 -3.04
N PHE A 28 9.82 4.24 -2.90
CA PHE A 28 9.91 3.21 -3.94
C PHE A 28 9.08 3.56 -5.18
N THR A 29 8.03 4.36 -5.03
CA THR A 29 7.23 4.88 -6.14
C THR A 29 7.97 5.98 -6.89
N PHE A 30 8.41 7.02 -6.18
CA PHE A 30 8.96 8.22 -6.78
C PHE A 30 10.48 8.24 -6.85
N GLY A 31 11.17 7.43 -6.06
CA GLY A 31 12.63 7.35 -6.06
C GLY A 31 13.19 6.96 -7.42
N PRO A 32 12.70 5.90 -8.09
CA PRO A 32 13.12 5.59 -9.45
C PRO A 32 12.85 6.74 -10.43
N ILE A 33 11.68 7.37 -10.35
CA ILE A 33 11.31 8.50 -11.23
C ILE A 33 12.19 9.72 -10.95
N ALA A 34 12.45 10.03 -9.69
CA ALA A 34 13.32 11.12 -9.26
C ALA A 34 14.76 10.88 -9.72
N LEU A 35 15.25 9.64 -9.65
CA LEU A 35 16.56 9.27 -10.17
C LEU A 35 16.64 9.37 -11.69
N LEU A 36 15.58 8.95 -12.40
CA LEU A 36 15.49 9.08 -13.86
C LEU A 36 15.31 10.53 -14.32
N SER A 37 14.75 11.40 -13.47
CA SER A 37 14.62 12.83 -13.76
C SER A 37 15.94 13.60 -13.62
N ILE A 38 16.96 12.99 -13.01
CA ILE A 38 18.32 13.54 -13.04
C ILE A 38 18.88 13.24 -14.44
N PRO A 39 19.22 14.28 -15.22
CA PRO A 39 19.83 14.08 -16.53
C PRO A 39 21.23 13.46 -16.35
N LEU A 40 21.32 12.13 -16.41
CA LEU A 40 22.57 11.37 -16.25
C LEU A 40 23.41 11.31 -17.54
N THR A 41 22.93 11.88 -18.64
CA THR A 41 23.70 12.03 -19.89
C THR A 41 24.68 13.20 -19.75
N GLY A 42 25.97 12.85 -19.63
CA GLY A 42 27.07 13.74 -19.29
C GLY A 42 27.35 14.91 -20.24
N GLY A 43 28.20 15.80 -19.75
CA GLY A 43 28.74 16.96 -20.45
C GLY A 43 28.35 18.26 -19.77
N ASP A 44 27.10 18.68 -19.92
CA ASP A 44 26.64 20.03 -19.58
C ASP A 44 25.20 20.05 -19.01
N GLY A 45 24.73 18.94 -18.44
CA GLY A 45 23.36 18.80 -17.95
C GLY A 45 23.06 19.75 -16.80
N ASP A 46 22.14 20.69 -17.01
CA ASP A 46 21.64 21.60 -15.99
C ASP A 46 21.05 20.78 -14.82
N LEU A 47 21.78 20.75 -13.69
CA LEU A 47 21.37 20.11 -12.45
C LEU A 47 20.51 21.04 -11.58
N SER A 48 20.01 22.15 -12.15
CA SER A 48 19.08 23.03 -11.45
C SER A 48 17.88 22.23 -10.94
N SER A 49 17.37 22.62 -9.76
CA SER A 49 16.14 22.06 -9.20
C SER A 49 14.94 22.21 -10.16
N GLU A 50 15.00 23.22 -11.03
CA GLU A 50 13.98 23.53 -12.03
C GLU A 50 13.98 22.49 -13.16
N ALA A 51 15.15 22.12 -13.68
CA ALA A 51 15.28 21.08 -14.71
C ALA A 51 14.83 19.70 -14.21
N VAL A 52 15.26 19.31 -13.00
CA VAL A 52 14.85 18.04 -12.35
C VAL A 52 13.34 18.03 -12.10
N GLY A 53 12.79 19.12 -11.58
CA GLY A 53 11.36 19.26 -11.35
C GLY A 53 10.54 19.18 -12.64
N SER A 54 10.99 19.84 -13.71
CA SER A 54 10.33 19.77 -15.02
C SER A 54 10.30 18.34 -15.56
N ASN A 55 11.43 17.64 -15.54
CA ASN A 55 11.52 16.25 -16.00
C ASN A 55 10.60 15.32 -15.21
N PHE A 56 10.54 15.50 -13.88
CA PHE A 56 9.62 14.76 -13.03
C PHE A 56 8.15 14.95 -13.45
N TRP A 57 7.74 16.19 -13.72
CA TRP A 57 6.37 16.47 -14.18
C TRP A 57 6.10 15.94 -15.58
N THR A 58 7.11 15.87 -16.45
CA THR A 58 6.99 15.22 -17.76
C THR A 58 6.67 13.73 -17.61
N PHE A 59 7.33 13.01 -16.70
CA PHE A 59 6.98 11.61 -16.38
C PHE A 59 5.57 11.45 -15.82
N TRP A 60 5.09 12.44 -15.06
CA TRP A 60 3.70 12.48 -14.60
C TRP A 60 2.74 12.70 -15.78
N ALA A 61 3.09 13.59 -16.71
CA ALA A 61 2.27 13.95 -17.85
C ALA A 61 2.18 12.83 -18.91
N SER A 62 3.28 12.11 -19.14
CA SER A 62 3.34 10.95 -20.05
C SER A 62 2.53 9.75 -19.55
N GLY A 63 2.12 9.77 -18.27
CA GLY A 63 1.28 8.73 -17.69
C GLY A 63 2.05 7.55 -17.10
N GLU A 64 3.38 7.60 -17.03
CA GLU A 64 4.21 6.55 -16.39
C GLU A 64 3.81 6.31 -14.93
N LEU A 65 3.31 7.36 -14.28
CA LEU A 65 2.79 7.31 -12.92
C LEU A 65 1.46 6.56 -12.75
N ALA A 66 0.83 6.13 -13.84
CA ALA A 66 -0.26 5.16 -13.75
C ALA A 66 0.22 3.80 -13.21
N LEU A 67 1.48 3.41 -13.44
CA LEU A 67 2.01 2.12 -12.98
C LEU A 67 2.12 2.06 -11.44
N PRO A 68 2.71 3.05 -10.74
CA PRO A 68 2.69 3.04 -9.28
C PRO A 68 1.30 3.20 -8.68
N ILE A 69 0.39 3.94 -9.32
CA ILE A 69 -1.02 3.99 -8.87
C ILE A 69 -1.64 2.60 -8.93
N LEU A 70 -1.45 1.86 -10.03
CA LEU A 70 -1.91 0.47 -10.17
C LEU A 70 -1.28 -0.45 -9.11
N GLY A 71 0.01 -0.30 -8.84
CA GLY A 71 0.72 -1.02 -7.78
C GLY A 71 0.10 -0.76 -6.40
N LEU A 72 -0.19 0.50 -6.07
CA LEU A 72 -0.88 0.88 -4.83
C LEU A 72 -2.29 0.29 -4.76
N CYS A 73 -3.06 0.30 -5.86
CA CYS A 73 -4.39 -0.34 -5.91
C CYS A 73 -4.30 -1.83 -5.55
N GLY A 74 -3.36 -2.56 -6.17
CA GLY A 74 -3.15 -3.98 -5.90
C GLY A 74 -2.75 -4.25 -4.46
N ALA A 75 -1.87 -3.42 -3.90
CA ALA A 75 -1.43 -3.56 -2.53
C ALA A 75 -2.52 -3.19 -1.49
N VAL A 76 -3.36 -2.18 -1.77
CA VAL A 76 -4.55 -1.87 -0.95
C VAL A 76 -5.53 -3.05 -0.95
N ALA A 77 -5.80 -3.63 -2.13
CA ALA A 77 -6.64 -4.81 -2.23
C ALA A 77 -6.04 -6.00 -1.45
N ALA A 78 -4.73 -6.26 -1.59
CA ALA A 78 -4.05 -7.33 -0.87
C ALA A 78 -4.06 -7.13 0.65
N LEU A 79 -3.80 -5.91 1.12
CA LEU A 79 -3.83 -5.55 2.54
C LEU A 79 -5.21 -5.79 3.14
N SER A 80 -6.27 -5.47 2.40
CA SER A 80 -7.65 -5.67 2.85
C SER A 80 -8.04 -7.15 3.01
N VAL A 81 -7.57 -8.03 2.11
CA VAL A 81 -7.85 -9.48 2.18
C VAL A 81 -7.06 -10.13 3.30
N THR A 82 -5.75 -9.85 3.36
CA THR A 82 -4.84 -10.43 4.35
C THR A 82 -5.19 -10.02 5.78
N ASN A 83 -5.82 -8.86 5.95
CA ASN A 83 -6.24 -8.33 7.25
C ASN A 83 -7.77 -8.31 7.42
N SER A 84 -8.50 -9.15 6.69
CA SER A 84 -9.97 -9.19 6.69
C SER A 84 -10.62 -9.39 8.07
N ARG A 85 -9.89 -9.93 9.04
CA ARG A 85 -10.35 -10.08 10.44
C ARG A 85 -10.17 -8.84 11.30
N ALA A 86 -9.18 -8.01 10.96
CA ALA A 86 -8.86 -6.77 11.67
C ALA A 86 -9.58 -5.56 11.06
N LEU A 87 -10.11 -5.69 9.85
CA LEU A 87 -10.77 -4.62 9.12
C LEU A 87 -12.27 -4.87 9.06
N SER A 88 -13.08 -3.82 9.11
CA SER A 88 -14.53 -3.95 8.94
C SER A 88 -14.87 -4.29 7.49
N GLY A 89 -15.94 -5.08 7.28
CA GLY A 89 -16.39 -5.46 5.95
C GLY A 89 -16.68 -4.26 5.04
N VAL A 90 -17.22 -3.17 5.60
CA VAL A 90 -17.43 -1.90 4.88
C VAL A 90 -16.10 -1.34 4.37
N LEU A 91 -15.08 -1.30 5.22
CA LEU A 91 -13.77 -0.74 4.86
C LEU A 91 -13.07 -1.57 3.79
N ILE A 92 -13.18 -2.90 3.88
CA ILE A 92 -12.66 -3.83 2.85
C ILE A 92 -13.39 -3.60 1.53
N PHE A 93 -14.73 -3.52 1.56
CA PHE A 93 -15.54 -3.29 0.36
C PHE A 93 -15.20 -1.95 -0.30
N THR A 94 -15.14 -0.85 0.47
CA THR A 94 -14.77 0.46 -0.04
C THR A 94 -13.37 0.46 -0.64
N ALA A 95 -12.41 -0.21 0.01
CA ALA A 95 -11.05 -0.32 -0.49
C ALA A 95 -10.98 -1.05 -1.84
N TRP A 96 -11.72 -2.15 -1.98
CA TRP A 96 -11.81 -2.90 -3.23
C TRP A 96 -12.46 -2.11 -4.35
N ILE A 97 -13.62 -1.50 -4.10
CA ILE A 97 -14.33 -0.71 -5.11
C ILE A 97 -13.46 0.47 -5.56
N LEU A 98 -12.85 1.19 -4.62
CA LEU A 98 -11.98 2.31 -4.95
C LEU A 98 -10.77 1.83 -5.77
N ALA A 99 -10.09 0.76 -5.35
CA ALA A 99 -8.96 0.20 -6.07
C ALA A 99 -9.33 -0.25 -7.50
N LEU A 100 -10.48 -0.89 -7.68
CA LEU A 100 -10.96 -1.34 -9.00
C LEU A 100 -11.32 -0.18 -9.93
N VAL A 101 -12.05 0.82 -9.42
CA VAL A 101 -12.40 2.02 -10.20
C VAL A 101 -11.13 2.75 -10.62
N LEU A 102 -10.19 2.94 -9.70
CA LEU A 102 -8.94 3.64 -9.98
C LEU A 102 -8.05 2.86 -10.95
N ALA A 103 -7.96 1.53 -10.78
CA ALA A 103 -7.19 0.68 -11.67
C ALA A 103 -7.79 0.67 -13.09
N SER A 104 -9.11 0.68 -13.20
CA SER A 104 -9.81 0.78 -14.49
C SER A 104 -9.56 2.12 -15.16
N ALA A 105 -9.61 3.22 -14.39
CA ALA A 105 -9.29 4.56 -14.89
C ALA A 105 -7.82 4.67 -15.35
N CYS A 106 -6.89 4.09 -14.60
CA CYS A 106 -5.48 4.02 -15.00
C CYS A 106 -5.28 3.18 -16.26
N GLY A 107 -5.93 2.02 -16.36
CA GLY A 107 -5.90 1.18 -17.56
C GLY A 107 -6.44 1.91 -18.79
N TYR A 108 -7.52 2.67 -18.64
CA TYR A 108 -8.04 3.53 -19.70
C TYR A 108 -7.06 4.63 -20.09
N ALA A 109 -6.48 5.36 -19.12
CA ALA A 109 -5.50 6.40 -19.39
C ALA A 109 -4.26 5.84 -20.10
N LEU A 110 -3.74 4.69 -19.66
CA LEU A 110 -2.64 3.98 -20.30
C LEU A 110 -2.96 3.60 -21.75
N SER A 111 -4.18 3.08 -22.01
CA SER A 111 -4.62 2.76 -23.36
C SER A 111 -4.65 3.97 -24.30
N LYS A 112 -4.87 5.18 -23.75
CA LYS A 112 -4.88 6.44 -24.50
C LYS A 112 -3.50 7.05 -24.68
N SER A 113 -2.57 6.80 -23.75
CA SER A 113 -1.19 7.29 -23.80
C SER A 113 -0.29 6.61 -24.83
N GLN A 114 -0.79 5.59 -25.56
CA GLN A 114 -0.02 4.77 -26.52
C GLN A 114 1.34 4.31 -25.97
N GLY A 115 1.36 3.82 -24.73
CA GLY A 115 2.58 3.38 -24.08
C GLY A 115 3.50 4.54 -23.68
N PHE A 116 2.94 5.59 -23.06
CA PHE A 116 3.66 6.75 -22.51
C PHE A 116 4.27 7.71 -23.53
N THR A 117 3.87 7.61 -24.79
CA THR A 117 4.42 8.44 -25.88
C THR A 117 3.64 9.73 -26.09
N GLN A 118 2.43 9.83 -25.54
CA GLN A 118 1.58 11.01 -25.62
C GLN A 118 1.24 11.55 -24.24
N ASP A 119 1.34 12.86 -24.10
CA ASP A 119 0.90 13.56 -22.89
C ASP A 119 -0.60 13.35 -22.66
N LEU A 120 -0.94 13.07 -21.41
CA LEU A 120 -2.32 13.00 -20.97
C LEU A 120 -2.90 14.41 -20.87
N TYR A 121 -4.22 14.51 -21.01
CA TYR A 121 -4.93 15.76 -20.78
C TYR A 121 -4.62 16.30 -19.37
N PRO A 122 -4.36 17.62 -19.19
CA PRO A 122 -4.00 18.22 -17.89
C PRO A 122 -4.98 17.92 -16.75
N GLN A 123 -6.26 17.71 -17.08
CA GLN A 123 -7.29 17.33 -16.13
C GLN A 123 -7.07 15.92 -15.58
N VAL A 124 -6.68 14.97 -16.43
CA VAL A 124 -6.37 13.58 -16.06
C VAL A 124 -5.14 13.53 -15.16
N ILE A 125 -4.12 14.34 -15.49
CA ILE A 125 -2.90 14.50 -14.69
C ILE A 125 -3.23 14.94 -13.25
N ARG A 126 -4.03 16.02 -13.10
CA ARG A 126 -4.45 16.53 -11.78
C ARG A 126 -5.31 15.53 -11.02
N PHE A 127 -6.25 14.88 -11.72
CA PHE A 127 -7.10 13.86 -11.12
C PHE A 127 -6.30 12.65 -10.64
N GLY A 128 -5.33 12.19 -11.43
CA GLY A 128 -4.40 11.12 -11.06
C GLY A 128 -3.61 11.47 -9.80
N PHE A 129 -3.14 12.72 -9.69
CA PHE A 129 -2.38 13.16 -8.51
C PHE A 129 -3.23 13.15 -7.24
N LEU A 130 -4.43 13.70 -7.31
CA LEU A 130 -5.39 13.67 -6.19
C LEU A 130 -5.80 12.24 -5.82
N SER A 131 -5.99 11.40 -6.83
CA SER A 131 -6.35 9.99 -6.64
C SER A 131 -5.22 9.19 -5.97
N TYR A 132 -3.97 9.43 -6.37
CA TYR A 132 -2.79 8.84 -5.74
C TYR A 132 -2.68 9.25 -4.26
N ALA A 133 -2.88 10.54 -3.95
CA ALA A 133 -2.90 11.02 -2.57
C ALA A 133 -4.04 10.36 -1.76
N ALA A 134 -5.23 10.24 -2.34
CA ALA A 134 -6.37 9.61 -1.69
C ALA A 134 -6.13 8.12 -1.39
N ILE A 135 -5.53 7.36 -2.33
CA ILE A 135 -5.27 5.94 -2.12
C ILE A 135 -4.13 5.69 -1.12
N LEU A 136 -3.14 6.60 -1.04
CA LEU A 136 -2.13 6.57 0.02
C LEU A 136 -2.73 6.83 1.40
N ILE A 137 -3.67 7.78 1.52
CA ILE A 137 -4.38 8.02 2.77
C ILE A 137 -5.20 6.78 3.15
N LEU A 138 -5.88 6.17 2.18
CA LEU A 138 -6.61 4.93 2.42
C LEU A 138 -5.68 3.79 2.87
N TRP A 139 -4.53 3.60 2.20
CA TRP A 139 -3.50 2.65 2.64
C TRP A 139 -3.11 2.92 4.08
N PHE A 140 -2.79 4.16 4.41
CA PHE A 140 -2.39 4.55 5.76
C PHE A 140 -3.44 4.14 6.80
N ILE A 141 -4.72 4.47 6.55
CA ILE A 141 -5.83 4.12 7.44
C ILE A 141 -5.94 2.59 7.59
N LEU A 142 -5.88 1.85 6.48
CA LEU A 142 -5.94 0.38 6.49
C LEU A 142 -4.78 -0.24 7.28
N SER A 143 -3.57 0.28 7.08
CA SER A 143 -2.35 -0.17 7.75
C SER A 143 -2.38 0.12 9.25
N VAL A 144 -2.87 1.30 9.66
CA VAL A 144 -3.01 1.63 11.09
C VAL A 144 -4.03 0.71 11.73
N LYS A 145 -5.21 0.55 11.10
CA LYS A 145 -6.27 -0.30 11.65
C LYS A 145 -5.88 -1.77 11.72
N SER A 146 -5.23 -2.31 10.68
CA SER A 146 -4.79 -3.71 10.69
C SER A 146 -3.80 -3.99 11.82
N LYS A 147 -2.91 -3.04 12.14
CA LYS A 147 -1.93 -3.15 13.23
C LYS A 147 -2.52 -2.87 14.62
N MET A 148 -3.54 -2.02 14.73
CA MET A 148 -4.21 -1.75 16.00
C MET A 148 -5.03 -2.94 16.48
N ASP A 149 -5.81 -3.56 15.59
CA ASP A 149 -6.63 -4.73 15.93
C ASP A 149 -5.84 -6.06 15.88
N GLY A 150 -4.64 -6.06 15.29
CA GLY A 150 -3.70 -7.19 15.28
C GLY A 150 -3.15 -7.59 16.65
N SER A 151 -3.34 -6.76 17.70
CA SER A 151 -2.97 -7.09 19.07
C SER A 151 -3.91 -8.08 19.77
N ARG A 152 -4.96 -8.59 19.09
CA ARG A 152 -5.94 -9.55 19.63
C ARG A 152 -5.76 -11.01 19.19
N GLY A 153 -4.64 -11.35 18.58
CA GLY A 153 -4.35 -12.76 18.32
C GLY A 153 -2.89 -12.97 18.02
N ASN A 154 -2.08 -13.13 19.06
CA ASN A 154 -0.80 -13.80 18.89
C ASN A 154 -1.10 -15.16 18.22
N PRO A 155 -0.51 -15.50 17.06
CA PRO A 155 -0.71 -16.80 16.42
C PRO A 155 -0.44 -17.98 17.38
N GLU A 156 0.40 -17.78 18.39
CA GLU A 156 0.63 -18.74 19.48
C GLU A 156 -0.59 -18.88 20.41
N GLU A 157 -1.18 -17.78 20.90
CA GLU A 157 -2.44 -17.82 21.69
C GLU A 157 -3.59 -18.44 20.88
N ARG A 158 -3.55 -18.29 19.56
CA ARG A 158 -4.51 -18.91 18.65
C ARG A 158 -4.27 -20.41 18.45
N ALA A 159 -3.02 -20.83 18.34
CA ALA A 159 -2.68 -22.26 18.31
C ALA A 159 -3.07 -22.93 19.62
N GLU A 160 -2.80 -22.29 20.76
CA GLU A 160 -3.18 -22.79 22.08
C GLU A 160 -4.70 -22.86 22.28
N SER A 161 -5.46 -21.84 21.86
CA SER A 161 -6.93 -21.86 21.98
C SER A 161 -7.58 -22.91 21.05
N LEU A 162 -7.02 -23.15 19.87
CA LEU A 162 -7.47 -24.23 18.98
C LEU A 162 -7.10 -25.61 19.53
N LEU A 163 -5.91 -25.76 20.13
CA LEU A 163 -5.50 -26.99 20.80
C LEU A 163 -6.37 -27.29 22.03
N ARG A 164 -6.68 -26.28 22.85
CA ARG A 164 -7.61 -26.43 23.99
C ARG A 164 -8.99 -26.87 23.54
N LYS A 165 -9.58 -26.20 22.53
CA LYS A 165 -10.89 -26.60 21.98
C LYS A 165 -10.88 -28.03 21.43
N LYS A 166 -9.79 -28.45 20.75
CA LYS A 166 -9.65 -29.83 20.27
C LYS A 166 -9.60 -30.83 21.42
N HIS A 167 -8.95 -30.48 22.53
CA HIS A 167 -8.85 -31.35 23.70
C HIS A 167 -10.19 -31.48 24.44
N GLU A 168 -10.93 -30.38 24.61
CA GLU A 168 -12.28 -30.38 25.21
C GLU A 168 -13.25 -31.27 24.41
N ILE A 169 -13.26 -31.14 23.08
CA ILE A 169 -14.11 -31.96 22.19
C ILE A 169 -13.72 -33.45 22.27
N SER A 170 -12.43 -33.77 22.41
CA SER A 170 -11.98 -35.16 22.58
C SER A 170 -12.42 -35.76 23.91
N ILE A 171 -12.51 -34.96 24.97
CA ILE A 171 -12.94 -35.40 26.30
C ILE A 171 -14.47 -35.61 26.32
N GLU A 172 -15.24 -34.71 25.69
CA GLU A 172 -16.70 -34.89 25.55
C GLU A 172 -17.06 -36.05 24.62
N GLY A 173 -16.32 -36.26 23.53
CA GLY A 173 -16.50 -37.39 22.62
C GLY A 173 -16.22 -38.74 23.28
N GLY A 174 -15.13 -38.85 24.05
CA GLY A 174 -14.80 -40.07 24.79
C GLY A 174 -15.75 -40.38 25.95
N ARG A 175 -16.48 -39.39 26.45
CA ARG A 175 -17.48 -39.57 27.52
C ARG A 175 -18.80 -40.13 26.99
N ASN A 176 -19.11 -39.92 25.71
CA ASN A 176 -20.32 -40.43 25.06
C ASN A 176 -20.16 -41.85 24.48
N GLU A 177 -18.94 -42.36 24.33
CA GLU A 177 -18.68 -43.74 23.87
C GLU A 177 -18.53 -44.76 25.02
N GLY A 178 -18.53 -44.28 26.27
CA GLY A 178 -18.37 -45.11 27.47
C GLY A 178 -19.64 -45.31 28.30
N SER A 179 -20.83 -45.01 27.78
CA SER A 179 -22.13 -45.28 28.42
C SER A 179 -22.97 -46.25 27.61
#